data_AF-A0A0P7U163-F1
#
_entry.id   AF-A0A0P7U163-F1
#
_cell.length_a   1.000
_cell.length_b   1.000
_cell.length_c   1.000
_cell.angle_alpha   90.00
_cell.angle_beta   90.00
_cell.angle_gamma   90.00
#
_symmetry.space_group_name_H-M   'P 1'
#
loop_
_entity.id
_entity.type
_entity.pdbx_description
1 polymer ?
#
loop_
_entity_poly.entity_id
_entity_poly.type
_entity_poly.pdbx_seq_one_letter_code
_entity_poly.pdbx_strand_id
1 'polypeptide(L)'
;MAMLLGNKWEDGDTGQESMLGAHLKVCPQGFTCCTEQMEEKLSQQSHSDLKAPVSQLSSNLQSTFTQKHRHFDQFFRELLENAERSLHNMFVRTYGYMYVKNAELFQHFFRELKRYYAAGSSAVDLEAMLANFWADLLERMFRLVNVQYEFSDEYMECVSQHTEQLRPFGDVPRKLRLQLTRAFVAARTFTRGLALLPEVVAKVSTVGATPGCARAAMKMLYCPYCSGQVALRPCQNYCLNVLRGCLANQADLDSEWNNFL
;
A
#
# COMPACT_ATOMS: atom_id res chain seq x y z
N MET A 1 34.14 -20.37 -25.68
CA MET A 1 33.09 -20.42 -24.65
C MET A 1 33.35 -19.40 -23.52
N ALA A 2 34.60 -19.25 -23.06
CA ALA A 2 35.02 -18.28 -22.04
C ALA A 2 34.66 -16.80 -22.35
N MET A 3 34.76 -16.35 -23.61
CA MET A 3 34.47 -14.95 -23.98
C MET A 3 32.99 -14.55 -23.94
N LEU A 4 32.04 -15.48 -23.87
CA LEU A 4 30.60 -15.18 -23.92
C LEU A 4 29.90 -15.26 -22.55
N LEU A 5 30.59 -15.77 -21.52
CA LEU A 5 30.01 -16.00 -20.19
C LEU A 5 30.32 -14.90 -19.17
N GLY A 6 30.98 -13.82 -19.60
CA GLY A 6 31.49 -12.78 -18.69
C GLY A 6 32.54 -13.34 -17.72
N ASN A 7 33.24 -12.46 -16.99
CA ASN A 7 34.35 -12.79 -16.08
C ASN A 7 33.94 -13.61 -14.82
N LYS A 8 33.08 -14.64 -14.96
CA LYS A 8 32.49 -15.43 -13.87
C LYS A 8 32.88 -16.91 -13.86
N TRP A 9 33.69 -17.38 -14.81
CA TRP A 9 34.03 -18.80 -14.96
C TRP A 9 35.55 -18.99 -15.05
N GLU A 10 36.09 -19.94 -14.29
CA GLU A 10 37.51 -20.32 -14.32
C GLU A 10 37.80 -21.19 -15.56
N ASP A 11 38.96 -20.98 -16.20
CA ASP A 11 39.39 -21.63 -17.46
C ASP A 11 39.46 -23.18 -17.40
N GLY A 12 39.33 -23.79 -16.22
CA GLY A 12 39.36 -25.24 -16.03
C GLY A 12 38.02 -25.98 -16.22
N ASP A 13 36.89 -25.26 -16.31
CA ASP A 13 35.55 -25.87 -16.36
C ASP A 13 35.02 -26.11 -17.78
N THR A 14 35.67 -25.60 -18.82
CA THR A 14 35.18 -25.76 -20.21
C THR A 14 35.66 -27.06 -20.83
N GLY A 15 34.74 -28.00 -21.08
CA GLY A 15 35.01 -29.14 -21.95
C GLY A 15 35.47 -28.66 -23.33
N GLN A 16 36.72 -28.95 -23.70
CA GLN A 16 37.30 -28.54 -24.98
C GLN A 16 36.77 -29.36 -26.18
N GLU A 17 36.16 -30.53 -25.93
CA GLU A 17 35.60 -31.42 -26.95
C GLU A 17 34.15 -31.79 -26.64
N SER A 18 33.34 -31.97 -27.69
CA SER A 18 31.96 -32.41 -27.57
C SER A 18 31.89 -33.85 -27.04
N MET A 19 31.07 -34.07 -26.02
CA MET A 19 30.91 -35.38 -25.38
C MET A 19 29.46 -35.87 -25.45
N LEU A 20 29.23 -37.17 -25.20
CA LEU A 20 27.88 -37.72 -25.07
C LEU A 20 27.25 -37.24 -23.75
N GLY A 21 26.15 -36.49 -23.82
CA GLY A 21 25.48 -35.84 -22.69
C GLY A 21 24.51 -36.73 -21.89
N ALA A 22 24.83 -38.01 -21.68
CA ALA A 22 23.97 -38.92 -20.92
C ALA A 22 23.86 -38.54 -19.42
N HIS A 23 24.84 -37.79 -18.89
CA HIS A 23 24.88 -37.29 -17.52
C HIS A 23 23.98 -36.07 -17.26
N LEU A 24 23.47 -35.43 -18.31
CA LEU A 24 22.66 -34.21 -18.17
C LEU A 24 21.24 -34.53 -17.69
N LYS A 25 20.77 -33.75 -16.71
CA LYS A 25 19.47 -33.93 -16.05
C LYS A 25 18.37 -33.01 -16.60
N VAL A 26 18.75 -31.87 -17.20
CA VAL A 26 17.82 -30.84 -17.66
C VAL A 26 17.90 -30.63 -19.17
N CYS A 27 19.12 -30.51 -19.69
CA CYS A 27 19.34 -30.31 -21.11
C CYS A 27 19.06 -31.60 -21.91
N PRO A 28 18.66 -31.48 -23.19
CA PRO A 28 18.43 -32.64 -24.04
C PRO A 28 19.68 -33.54 -24.12
N GLN A 29 19.47 -34.85 -23.99
CA GLN A 29 20.55 -35.82 -24.14
C GLN A 29 21.01 -35.89 -25.60
N GLY A 30 22.28 -35.64 -25.85
CA GLY A 30 22.90 -35.55 -27.17
C GLY A 30 24.37 -35.14 -27.06
N PHE A 31 24.99 -34.73 -28.16
CA PHE A 31 26.34 -34.14 -28.08
C PHE A 31 26.29 -32.82 -27.31
N THR A 32 27.13 -32.69 -26.30
CA THR A 32 27.15 -31.54 -25.41
C THR A 32 28.56 -31.04 -25.10
N CYS A 33 28.67 -29.74 -24.82
CA CYS A 33 29.86 -29.09 -24.29
C CYS A 33 29.79 -28.87 -22.76
N CYS A 34 28.72 -29.33 -22.09
CA CYS A 34 28.52 -29.14 -20.65
C CYS A 34 28.81 -30.43 -19.86
N THR A 35 29.54 -30.29 -18.76
CA THR A 35 29.63 -31.30 -17.69
C THR A 35 28.42 -31.19 -16.76
N GLU A 36 28.24 -32.16 -15.85
CA GLU A 36 27.19 -32.09 -14.80
C GLU A 36 27.37 -30.85 -13.91
N GLN A 37 28.62 -30.51 -13.56
CA GLN A 37 28.93 -29.32 -12.75
C GLN A 37 28.59 -28.02 -13.49
N MET A 38 28.86 -27.96 -14.80
CA MET A 38 28.46 -26.82 -15.62
C MET A 38 26.93 -26.68 -15.68
N GLU A 39 26.21 -27.79 -15.87
CA GLU A 39 24.74 -27.79 -15.91
C GLU A 39 24.16 -27.29 -14.58
N GLU A 40 24.72 -27.71 -13.44
CA GLU A 40 24.31 -27.25 -12.12
C GLU A 40 24.56 -25.75 -11.91
N LYS A 41 25.77 -25.26 -12.23
CA LYS A 41 26.10 -23.82 -12.13
C LYS A 41 25.21 -22.97 -13.03
N LEU A 42 24.98 -23.40 -14.28
CA LEU A 42 24.07 -22.71 -15.22
C LEU A 42 22.62 -22.74 -14.71
N SER A 43 22.19 -23.82 -14.06
CA SER A 43 20.87 -23.89 -13.44
C SER A 43 20.71 -22.86 -12.32
N GLN A 44 21.71 -22.71 -11.44
CA GLN A 44 21.71 -21.69 -10.39
C GLN A 44 21.72 -20.26 -10.98
N GLN A 45 22.48 -20.04 -12.05
CA GLN A 45 22.47 -18.76 -12.76
C GLN A 45 21.08 -18.49 -13.38
N SER A 46 20.41 -19.50 -13.94
CA SER A 46 19.10 -19.33 -14.60
C SER A 46 18.03 -18.91 -13.60
N HIS A 47 18.11 -19.45 -12.39
CA HIS A 47 17.24 -19.07 -11.29
C HIS A 47 17.48 -17.61 -10.87
N SER A 48 18.74 -17.18 -10.83
CA SER A 48 19.10 -15.80 -10.49
C SER A 48 18.64 -14.80 -11.56
N ASP A 49 18.82 -15.16 -12.83
CA ASP A 49 18.42 -14.34 -13.99
C ASP A 49 16.90 -14.23 -14.13
N LEU A 50 16.14 -15.25 -13.72
CA LEU A 50 14.68 -15.16 -13.61
C LEU A 50 14.23 -14.31 -12.41
N LYS A 51 14.90 -14.46 -11.27
CA LYS A 51 14.51 -13.77 -10.03
C LYS A 51 14.79 -12.27 -10.10
N ALA A 52 15.89 -11.85 -10.73
CA ALA A 52 16.33 -10.46 -10.73
C ALA A 52 15.29 -9.48 -11.31
N PRO A 53 14.69 -9.71 -12.49
CA PRO A 53 13.64 -8.84 -13.03
C PRO A 53 12.41 -8.75 -12.12
N VAL A 54 11.96 -9.89 -11.57
CA VAL A 54 10.81 -9.94 -10.66
C VAL A 54 11.08 -9.13 -9.39
N SER A 55 12.27 -9.30 -8.81
CA SER A 55 12.71 -8.54 -7.63
C SER A 55 12.78 -7.04 -7.92
N GLN A 56 13.29 -6.64 -9.10
CA GLN A 56 13.37 -5.24 -9.49
C GLN A 56 11.99 -4.62 -9.66
N LEU A 57 11.08 -5.29 -10.38
CA LEU A 57 9.70 -4.83 -10.57
C LEU A 57 8.96 -4.73 -9.23
N SER A 58 9.11 -5.72 -8.35
CA SER A 58 8.57 -5.71 -6.99
C SER A 58 9.07 -4.51 -6.20
N SER A 59 10.39 -4.28 -6.18
CA SER A 59 10.99 -3.14 -5.48
C SER A 59 10.49 -1.80 -6.00
N ASN A 60 10.33 -1.67 -7.32
CA ASN A 60 9.79 -0.46 -7.93
C ASN A 60 8.34 -0.21 -7.49
N LEU A 61 7.48 -1.25 -7.55
CA LEU A 61 6.09 -1.15 -7.13
C LEU A 61 5.97 -0.79 -5.64
N GLN A 62 6.76 -1.44 -4.77
CA GLN A 62 6.81 -1.11 -3.34
C GLN A 62 7.17 0.35 -3.11
N SER A 63 8.20 0.85 -3.82
CA SER A 63 8.62 2.25 -3.73
C SER A 63 7.51 3.21 -4.19
N THR A 64 6.86 2.93 -5.32
CA THR A 64 5.74 3.72 -5.83
C THR A 64 4.59 3.79 -4.83
N PHE A 65 4.10 2.65 -4.32
CA PHE A 65 2.99 2.67 -3.37
C PHE A 65 3.37 3.29 -2.03
N THR A 66 4.60 3.10 -1.56
CA THR A 66 5.11 3.80 -0.36
C THR A 66 5.10 5.31 -0.55
N GLN A 67 5.55 5.81 -1.70
CA GLN A 67 5.54 7.23 -2.02
C GLN A 67 4.11 7.78 -2.10
N LYS A 68 3.20 7.05 -2.78
CA LYS A 68 1.79 7.44 -2.89
C LYS A 68 1.11 7.48 -1.53
N HIS A 69 1.30 6.46 -0.70
CA HIS A 69 0.81 6.43 0.68
C HIS A 69 1.29 7.66 1.45
N ARG A 70 2.61 7.93 1.47
CA ARG A 70 3.18 9.08 2.19
C ARG A 70 2.59 10.40 1.71
N HIS A 71 2.44 10.58 0.40
CA HIS A 71 1.90 11.80 -0.17
C HIS A 71 0.44 12.03 0.24
N PHE A 72 -0.41 11.01 0.13
CA PHE A 72 -1.83 11.13 0.52
C PHE A 72 -1.99 11.30 2.03
N ASP A 73 -1.20 10.59 2.84
CA ASP A 73 -1.25 10.73 4.29
C ASP A 73 -0.86 12.15 4.74
N GLN A 74 0.24 12.67 4.18
CA GLN A 74 0.68 14.04 4.43
C GLN A 74 -0.38 15.05 3.98
N PHE A 75 -0.89 14.93 2.76
CA PHE A 75 -1.91 15.83 2.23
C PHE A 75 -3.14 15.91 3.15
N PHE A 76 -3.67 14.76 3.60
CA PHE A 76 -4.86 14.75 4.44
C PHE A 76 -4.60 15.34 5.84
N ARG A 77 -3.43 15.08 6.42
CA ARG A 77 -3.02 15.68 7.71
C ARG A 77 -2.90 17.20 7.60
N GLU A 78 -2.22 17.68 6.56
CA GLU A 78 -2.08 19.12 6.30
C GLU A 78 -3.43 19.77 6.05
N LEU A 79 -4.35 19.10 5.36
CA LEU A 79 -5.72 19.59 5.17
C LEU A 79 -6.44 19.83 6.50
N LEU A 80 -6.31 18.91 7.47
CA LEU A 80 -6.90 19.06 8.81
C LEU A 80 -6.24 20.17 9.61
N GLU A 81 -4.91 20.26 9.59
CA GLU A 81 -4.17 21.32 10.28
C GLU A 81 -4.50 22.71 9.71
N ASN A 82 -4.61 22.81 8.38
CA ASN A 82 -4.99 24.04 7.71
C ASN A 82 -6.44 24.43 8.01
N ALA A 83 -7.36 23.46 8.05
CA ALA A 83 -8.75 23.70 8.45
C ALA A 83 -8.85 24.21 9.90
N GLU A 84 -8.13 23.59 10.84
CA GLU A 84 -8.07 24.02 12.24
C GLU A 84 -7.51 25.44 12.37
N ARG A 85 -6.38 25.71 11.72
CA ARG A 85 -5.72 27.02 11.74
C ARG A 85 -6.60 28.10 11.11
N SER A 86 -7.24 27.79 9.99
CA SER A 86 -8.16 28.71 9.31
C SER A 86 -9.36 29.07 10.18
N LEU A 87 -10.00 28.05 10.78
CA LEU A 87 -11.11 28.25 11.72
C LEU A 87 -10.67 29.11 12.90
N HIS A 88 -9.53 28.77 13.53
CA HIS A 88 -9.01 29.53 14.66
C HIS A 88 -8.77 31.00 14.30
N ASN A 89 -8.03 31.26 13.22
CA ASN A 89 -7.70 32.62 12.79
C ASN A 89 -8.96 33.43 12.45
N MET A 90 -9.93 32.82 11.78
CA MET A 90 -11.19 33.49 11.46
C MET A 90 -11.98 33.78 12.73
N PHE A 91 -12.13 32.81 13.64
CA PHE A 91 -12.95 32.96 14.83
C PHE A 91 -12.33 33.92 15.85
N VAL A 92 -10.99 33.98 15.97
CA VAL A 92 -10.32 35.03 16.76
C VAL A 92 -10.64 36.42 16.20
N ARG A 93 -10.63 36.60 14.88
CA ARG A 93 -10.92 37.90 14.25
C ARG A 93 -12.40 38.29 14.36
N THR A 94 -13.31 37.32 14.23
CA THR A 94 -14.75 37.57 14.22
C THR A 94 -15.37 37.67 15.61
N TYR A 95 -14.98 36.77 16.52
CA TYR A 95 -15.61 36.62 17.84
C TYR A 95 -14.69 37.01 19.01
N GLY A 96 -13.40 37.27 18.73
CA GLY A 96 -12.45 37.79 19.72
C GLY A 96 -12.36 36.92 20.98
N TYR A 97 -12.43 37.59 22.13
CA TYR A 97 -12.27 36.97 23.44
C TYR A 97 -13.29 35.85 23.72
N MET A 98 -14.53 35.97 23.22
CA MET A 98 -15.58 34.98 23.43
C MET A 98 -15.20 33.61 22.86
N TYR A 99 -14.61 33.61 21.66
CA TYR A 99 -14.06 32.40 21.07
C TYR A 99 -12.83 31.91 21.81
N VAL A 100 -11.87 32.79 22.11
CA VAL A 100 -10.61 32.40 22.79
C VAL A 100 -10.89 31.67 24.10
N LYS A 101 -11.89 32.11 24.87
CA LYS A 101 -12.33 31.46 26.11
C LYS A 101 -12.92 30.07 25.93
N ASN A 102 -13.44 29.76 24.75
CA ASN A 102 -14.09 28.50 24.41
C ASN A 102 -13.35 27.70 23.32
N ALA A 103 -12.13 28.13 22.95
CA ALA A 103 -11.39 27.56 21.83
C ALA A 103 -11.04 26.08 22.05
N GLU A 104 -10.93 25.65 23.30
CA GLU A 104 -10.63 24.26 23.67
C GLU A 104 -11.64 23.27 23.08
N LEU A 105 -12.93 23.62 22.99
CA LEU A 105 -13.96 22.76 22.38
C LEU A 105 -13.61 22.44 20.92
N PHE A 106 -13.22 23.44 20.15
CA PHE A 106 -12.85 23.29 18.74
C PHE A 106 -11.50 22.57 18.58
N GLN A 107 -10.53 22.87 19.44
CA GLN A 107 -9.24 22.17 19.43
C GLN A 107 -9.42 20.68 19.75
N HIS A 108 -10.28 20.34 20.73
CA HIS A 108 -10.63 18.96 21.04
C HIS A 108 -11.28 18.26 19.84
N PHE A 109 -12.25 18.93 19.19
CA PHE A 109 -12.88 18.44 17.97
C PHE A 109 -11.87 18.08 16.87
N PHE A 110 -10.92 18.98 16.56
CA PHE A 110 -9.87 18.69 15.57
C PHE A 110 -8.89 17.61 16.03
N ARG A 111 -8.56 17.53 17.33
CA ARG A 111 -7.74 16.43 17.87
C ARG A 111 -8.41 15.07 17.67
N GLU A 112 -9.71 14.97 17.93
CA GLU A 112 -10.45 13.72 17.74
C GLU A 112 -10.61 13.36 16.27
N LEU A 113 -10.80 14.33 15.37
CA LEU A 113 -10.75 14.08 13.92
C LEU A 113 -9.39 13.52 13.48
N LYS A 114 -8.28 14.09 13.96
CA LYS A 114 -6.92 13.59 13.67
C LYS A 114 -6.71 12.19 14.26
N ARG A 115 -7.22 11.92 15.47
CA ARG A 115 -7.16 10.58 16.08
C ARG A 115 -8.02 9.57 15.33
N TYR A 116 -9.21 9.93 14.88
CA TYR A 116 -10.03 9.06 14.02
C TYR A 116 -9.28 8.75 12.72
N TYR A 117 -8.70 9.75 12.06
CA TYR A 117 -7.94 9.53 10.84
C TYR A 117 -6.73 8.62 11.06
N ALA A 118 -6.02 8.73 12.20
CA ALA A 118 -4.85 7.91 12.51
C ALA A 118 -5.21 6.50 13.04
N ALA A 119 -6.06 6.41 14.05
CA ALA A 119 -6.35 5.19 14.80
C ALA A 119 -7.73 4.57 14.49
N GLY A 120 -8.68 5.33 13.93
CA GLY A 120 -9.96 4.84 13.41
C GLY A 120 -11.01 4.55 14.46
N SER A 121 -12.03 3.81 14.03
CA SER A 121 -13.23 3.53 14.84
C SER A 121 -12.95 2.75 16.13
N SER A 122 -11.83 2.04 16.24
CA SER A 122 -11.43 1.38 17.49
C SER A 122 -10.95 2.35 18.56
N ALA A 123 -10.57 3.57 18.18
CA ALA A 123 -10.12 4.62 19.10
C ALA A 123 -11.12 5.76 19.24
N VAL A 124 -11.88 6.06 18.18
CA VAL A 124 -12.83 7.19 18.13
C VAL A 124 -14.10 6.76 17.41
N ASP A 125 -15.24 6.81 18.08
CA ASP A 125 -16.54 6.76 17.40
C ASP A 125 -16.82 8.14 16.79
N LEU A 126 -16.72 8.23 15.47
CA LEU A 126 -16.86 9.48 14.73
C LEU A 126 -18.27 10.08 14.85
N GLU A 127 -19.31 9.24 14.80
CA GLU A 127 -20.71 9.71 14.88
C GLU A 127 -21.01 10.26 16.28
N ALA A 128 -20.60 9.52 17.32
CA ALA A 128 -20.77 9.96 18.70
C ALA A 128 -19.94 11.23 19.01
N MET A 129 -18.69 11.29 18.54
CA MET A 129 -17.84 12.47 18.72
C MET A 129 -18.45 13.72 18.06
N LEU A 130 -19.00 13.58 16.85
CA LEU A 130 -19.69 14.66 16.16
C LEU A 130 -20.95 15.11 16.91
N ALA A 131 -21.74 14.17 17.44
CA ALA A 131 -22.93 14.48 18.22
C ALA A 131 -22.56 15.23 19.52
N ASN A 132 -21.56 14.75 20.25
CA ASN A 132 -21.09 15.35 21.50
C ASN A 132 -20.58 16.78 21.28
N PHE A 133 -19.81 17.02 20.20
CA PHE A 133 -19.35 18.38 19.86
C PHE A 133 -20.51 19.37 19.72
N TRP A 134 -21.60 18.97 19.05
CA TRP A 134 -22.75 19.85 18.87
C TRP A 134 -23.57 20.04 20.15
N ALA A 135 -23.66 19.02 21.00
CA ALA A 135 -24.30 19.13 22.31
C ALA A 135 -23.53 20.11 23.22
N ASP A 136 -22.21 19.95 23.32
CA ASP A 136 -21.33 20.83 24.09
C ASP A 136 -21.36 22.27 23.55
N LEU A 137 -21.39 22.42 22.23
CA LEU A 137 -21.49 23.74 21.60
C LEU A 137 -22.83 24.40 21.89
N LEU A 138 -23.93 23.65 21.86
CA LEU A 138 -25.25 24.17 22.19
C LEU A 138 -25.28 24.69 23.62
N GLU A 139 -24.82 23.90 24.58
CA GLU A 139 -24.83 24.30 26.00
C GLU A 139 -24.04 25.60 26.20
N ARG A 140 -22.81 25.67 25.67
CA ARG A 140 -21.96 26.87 25.79
C ARG A 140 -22.59 28.08 25.11
N MET A 141 -23.13 27.92 23.90
CA MET A 141 -23.78 29.01 23.17
C MET A 141 -25.04 29.50 23.89
N PHE A 142 -25.83 28.59 24.45
CA PHE A 142 -27.06 28.94 25.17
C PHE A 142 -26.77 29.80 26.40
N ARG A 143 -25.76 29.41 27.20
CA ARG A 143 -25.30 30.19 28.37
C ARG A 143 -24.69 31.53 27.96
N LEU A 144 -23.90 31.56 26.88
CA LEU A 144 -23.26 32.79 26.38
C LEU A 144 -24.26 33.82 25.84
N VAL A 145 -25.34 33.38 25.20
CA VAL A 145 -26.36 34.28 24.64
C VAL A 145 -27.32 34.77 25.74
N ASN A 146 -27.53 33.96 26.79
CA ASN A 146 -28.48 34.25 27.87
C ASN A 146 -27.76 34.55 29.20
N VAL A 147 -26.72 35.37 29.16
CA VAL A 147 -25.87 35.73 30.32
C VAL A 147 -26.62 36.36 31.51
N GLN A 148 -27.86 36.79 31.33
CA GLN A 148 -28.70 37.36 32.40
C GLN A 148 -29.34 36.30 33.31
N TYR A 149 -29.27 35.03 32.92
CA TYR A 149 -29.89 33.91 33.63
C TYR A 149 -28.84 32.88 34.04
N GLU A 150 -29.04 32.28 35.21
CA GLU A 150 -28.32 31.09 35.61
C GLU A 150 -29.19 29.86 35.30
N PHE A 151 -28.60 28.88 34.61
CA PHE A 151 -29.27 27.65 34.23
C PHE A 151 -28.69 26.50 35.04
N SER A 152 -29.55 25.75 35.73
CA SER A 152 -29.19 24.50 36.38
C SER A 152 -28.84 23.42 35.34
N ASP A 153 -28.11 22.39 35.75
CA ASP A 153 -27.77 21.27 34.87
C ASP A 153 -29.03 20.53 34.38
N GLU A 154 -30.04 20.40 35.24
CA GLU A 154 -31.36 19.86 34.91
C GLU A 154 -32.05 20.65 33.78
N TYR A 155 -31.91 21.98 33.81
CA TYR A 155 -32.45 22.83 32.75
C TYR A 155 -31.69 22.62 31.44
N MET A 156 -30.36 22.49 31.49
CA MET A 156 -29.56 22.23 30.29
C MET A 156 -29.80 20.83 29.72
N GLU A 157 -30.07 19.84 30.56
CA GLU A 157 -30.50 18.51 30.11
C GLU A 157 -31.85 18.58 29.38
N CYS A 158 -32.80 19.35 29.91
CA CYS A 158 -34.07 19.63 29.22
C CYS A 158 -33.85 20.32 27.85
N VAL A 159 -32.98 21.33 27.78
CA VAL A 159 -32.61 21.98 26.50
C VAL A 159 -32.03 20.96 25.52
N SER A 160 -31.16 20.07 25.99
CA SER A 160 -30.57 19.00 25.17
C SER A 160 -31.65 18.09 24.57
N GLN A 161 -32.65 17.68 25.35
CA GLN A 161 -33.77 16.85 24.90
C GLN A 161 -34.62 17.51 23.78
N HIS A 162 -34.71 18.84 23.76
CA HIS A 162 -35.47 19.58 22.74
C HIS A 162 -34.64 20.00 21.51
N THR A 163 -33.35 19.66 21.45
CA THR A 163 -32.44 20.09 20.38
C THR A 163 -32.92 19.68 18.97
N GLU A 164 -33.46 18.48 18.81
CA GLU A 164 -33.91 17.99 17.50
C GLU A 164 -35.11 18.75 16.94
N GLN A 165 -36.00 19.21 17.83
CA GLN A 165 -37.20 19.97 17.49
C GLN A 165 -36.83 21.44 17.20
N LEU A 166 -36.01 22.04 18.06
CA LEU A 166 -35.66 23.46 17.98
C LEU A 166 -34.63 23.76 16.88
N ARG A 167 -33.79 22.78 16.53
CA ARG A 167 -32.72 22.90 15.52
C ARG A 167 -31.96 24.23 15.63
N PRO A 168 -31.31 24.52 16.77
CA PRO A 168 -30.64 25.81 17.01
C PRO A 168 -29.53 26.12 15.98
N PHE A 169 -28.94 25.07 15.40
CA PHE A 169 -27.93 25.17 14.33
C PHE A 169 -28.49 24.81 12.94
N GLY A 170 -29.82 24.77 12.79
CA GLY A 170 -30.50 24.38 11.56
C GLY A 170 -30.12 22.96 11.13
N ASP A 171 -29.77 22.79 9.86
CA ASP A 171 -29.37 21.51 9.28
C ASP A 171 -27.85 21.30 9.22
N VAL A 172 -27.06 22.24 9.75
CA VAL A 172 -25.60 22.22 9.71
C VAL A 172 -25.02 20.99 10.43
N PRO A 173 -25.46 20.60 11.66
CA PRO A 173 -24.93 19.42 12.32
C PRO A 173 -25.08 18.15 11.50
N ARG A 174 -26.27 17.95 10.91
CA ARG A 174 -26.57 16.78 10.07
C ARG A 174 -25.75 16.77 8.79
N LYS A 175 -25.62 17.92 8.11
CA LYS A 175 -24.82 18.04 6.88
C LYS A 175 -23.35 17.77 7.16
N LEU A 176 -22.81 18.39 8.21
CA LEU A 176 -21.41 18.22 8.60
C LEU A 176 -21.13 16.75 8.96
N ARG A 177 -22.02 16.10 9.70
CA ARG A 177 -21.90 14.68 10.03
C ARG A 177 -21.82 13.80 8.78
N LEU A 178 -22.76 13.95 7.86
CA LEU A 178 -22.76 13.16 6.61
C LEU A 178 -21.50 13.41 5.77
N GLN A 179 -21.04 14.66 5.69
CA GLN A 179 -19.86 15.02 4.91
C GLN A 179 -18.58 14.49 5.55
N LEU A 180 -18.40 14.69 6.86
CA LEU A 180 -17.20 14.25 7.57
C LEU A 180 -17.14 12.73 7.66
N THR A 181 -18.23 12.05 7.99
CA THR A 181 -18.24 10.57 8.01
C THR A 181 -17.82 10.00 6.66
N ARG A 182 -18.41 10.47 5.55
CA ARG A 182 -18.04 9.99 4.21
C ARG A 182 -16.59 10.32 3.85
N ALA A 183 -16.17 11.56 4.06
CA ALA A 183 -14.83 12.01 3.69
C ALA A 183 -13.74 11.30 4.48
N PHE A 184 -13.90 11.16 5.80
CA PHE A 184 -12.91 10.53 6.66
C PHE A 184 -12.85 9.01 6.46
N VAL A 185 -13.99 8.34 6.31
CA VAL A 185 -14.01 6.90 6.00
C VAL A 185 -13.34 6.63 4.67
N ALA A 186 -13.63 7.42 3.63
CA ALA A 186 -13.01 7.27 2.31
C ALA A 186 -11.50 7.53 2.36
N ALA A 187 -11.07 8.69 2.90
CA ALA A 187 -9.67 9.06 2.98
C ALA A 187 -8.85 8.04 3.79
N ARG A 188 -9.37 7.63 4.95
CA ARG A 188 -8.69 6.63 5.81
C ARG A 188 -8.59 5.27 5.12
N THR A 189 -9.67 4.79 4.52
CA THR A 189 -9.68 3.50 3.82
C THR A 189 -8.70 3.51 2.66
N PHE A 190 -8.69 4.58 1.87
CA PHE A 190 -7.77 4.75 0.75
C PHE A 190 -6.31 4.79 1.20
N THR A 191 -5.96 5.61 2.20
CA THR A 191 -4.60 5.67 2.75
C THR A 191 -4.16 4.33 3.33
N ARG A 192 -5.04 3.64 4.07
CA ARG A 192 -4.76 2.28 4.58
C ARG A 192 -4.55 1.27 3.46
N GLY A 193 -5.35 1.34 2.41
CA GLY A 193 -5.16 0.49 1.22
C GLY A 193 -3.77 0.68 0.62
N LEU A 194 -3.36 1.92 0.38
CA LEU A 194 -2.03 2.24 -0.13
C LEU A 194 -0.89 1.79 0.81
N ALA A 195 -1.10 1.81 2.12
CA ALA A 195 -0.12 1.36 3.10
C ALA A 195 0.11 -0.16 3.07
N LEU A 196 -0.93 -0.94 2.73
CA LEU A 196 -0.85 -2.40 2.68
C LEU A 196 -0.17 -2.93 1.41
N LEU A 197 -0.27 -2.20 0.30
CA LEU A 197 0.21 -2.63 -1.00
C LEU A 197 1.72 -2.98 -1.04
N PRO A 198 2.64 -2.19 -0.46
CA PRO A 198 4.05 -2.55 -0.42
C PRO A 198 4.29 -3.88 0.32
N GLU A 199 3.58 -4.13 1.42
CA GLU A 199 3.74 -5.37 2.19
C GLU A 199 3.25 -6.60 1.42
N VAL A 200 2.11 -6.47 0.73
CA VAL A 200 1.57 -7.52 -0.14
C VAL A 200 2.56 -7.84 -1.26
N VAL A 201 3.03 -6.82 -1.98
CA VAL A 201 3.99 -6.98 -3.08
C VAL A 201 5.31 -7.60 -2.57
N ALA A 202 5.80 -7.16 -1.41
CA ALA A 202 6.99 -7.74 -0.78
C ALA A 202 6.82 -9.23 -0.52
N LYS A 203 5.72 -9.64 0.14
CA LYS A 203 5.44 -11.05 0.43
C LYS A 203 5.34 -11.89 -0.85
N VAL A 204 4.60 -11.43 -1.85
CA VAL A 204 4.42 -12.13 -3.13
C VAL A 204 5.76 -12.32 -3.85
N SER A 205 6.67 -11.35 -3.77
CA SER A 205 7.99 -11.44 -4.40
C SER A 205 8.96 -12.41 -3.72
N THR A 206 8.65 -12.90 -2.52
CA THR A 206 9.45 -13.94 -1.84
C THR A 206 9.08 -15.36 -2.28
N VAL A 207 7.96 -15.54 -2.97
CA VAL A 207 7.54 -16.84 -3.50
C VAL A 207 8.56 -17.31 -4.53
N GLY A 208 9.33 -18.33 -4.15
CA GLY A 208 10.41 -18.88 -4.97
C GLY A 208 9.91 -19.63 -6.20
N ALA A 209 10.79 -19.77 -7.19
CA ALA A 209 10.52 -20.59 -8.35
C ALA A 209 10.38 -22.07 -7.95
N THR A 210 9.39 -22.75 -8.51
CA THR A 210 9.25 -24.20 -8.32
C THR A 210 10.40 -24.95 -9.00
N PRO A 211 10.73 -26.19 -8.59
CA PRO A 211 11.72 -27.01 -9.29
C PRO A 211 11.39 -27.22 -10.77
N GLY A 212 10.10 -27.26 -11.13
CA GLY A 212 9.64 -27.32 -12.51
C GLY A 212 9.99 -26.05 -13.30
N CYS A 213 9.76 -24.88 -12.71
CA CYS A 213 10.19 -23.61 -13.28
C CYS A 213 11.71 -23.54 -13.45
N ALA A 214 12.48 -23.90 -12.43
CA ALA A 214 13.94 -23.87 -12.50
C ALA A 214 14.50 -24.71 -13.66
N ARG A 215 13.94 -25.92 -13.87
CA ARG A 215 14.31 -26.77 -15.02
C ARG A 215 13.90 -26.14 -16.36
N ALA A 216 12.70 -25.59 -16.46
CA ALA A 216 12.22 -24.95 -17.70
C ALA A 216 13.05 -23.71 -18.05
N ALA A 217 13.41 -22.91 -17.05
CA ALA A 217 14.26 -21.73 -17.18
C ALA A 217 15.66 -22.09 -17.69
N MET A 218 16.30 -23.07 -17.04
CA MET A 218 17.60 -23.59 -17.44
C MET A 218 17.56 -24.10 -18.89
N LYS A 219 16.51 -24.85 -19.24
CA LYS A 219 16.30 -25.36 -20.60
C LYS A 219 16.15 -24.25 -21.64
N MET A 220 15.48 -23.17 -21.27
CA MET A 220 15.23 -22.04 -22.15
C MET A 220 16.45 -21.13 -22.31
N LEU A 221 17.19 -20.85 -21.22
CA LEU A 221 18.25 -19.84 -21.19
C LEU A 221 19.63 -20.41 -21.54
N TYR A 222 19.99 -21.59 -21.04
CA TYR A 222 21.38 -22.07 -21.11
C TYR A 222 21.60 -23.43 -21.75
N CYS A 223 20.57 -24.26 -21.97
CA CYS A 223 20.79 -25.47 -22.77
C CYS A 223 21.28 -25.22 -24.21
N PRO A 224 20.98 -24.09 -24.88
CA PRO A 224 21.65 -23.74 -26.14
C PRO A 224 23.16 -23.60 -26.00
N TYR A 225 23.68 -23.20 -24.84
CA TYR A 225 25.12 -23.10 -24.59
C TYR A 225 25.73 -24.50 -24.52
N CYS A 226 25.02 -25.43 -23.88
CA CYS A 226 25.43 -26.82 -23.78
C CYS A 226 25.38 -27.57 -25.12
N SER A 227 24.58 -27.15 -26.10
CA SER A 227 24.55 -27.71 -27.46
C SER A 227 25.45 -26.96 -28.45
N GLY A 228 26.27 -26.00 -28.00
CA GLY A 228 27.16 -25.20 -28.85
C GLY A 228 26.47 -24.06 -29.61
N GLN A 229 25.18 -23.82 -29.35
CA GLN A 229 24.34 -22.80 -29.99
C GLN A 229 24.23 -21.51 -29.16
N VAL A 230 25.37 -20.96 -28.74
CA VAL A 230 25.47 -19.82 -27.81
C VAL A 230 24.84 -18.50 -28.30
N ALA A 231 24.67 -18.32 -29.61
CA ALA A 231 24.06 -17.13 -30.19
C ALA A 231 22.52 -17.19 -30.28
N LEU A 232 21.92 -18.37 -30.03
CA LEU A 232 20.47 -18.52 -30.11
C LEU A 232 19.77 -17.92 -28.90
N ARG A 233 18.77 -17.09 -29.18
CA ARG A 233 17.84 -16.58 -28.17
C ARG A 233 16.56 -17.41 -28.15
N PRO A 234 15.91 -17.58 -26.98
CA PRO A 234 14.64 -18.27 -26.92
C PRO A 234 13.57 -17.52 -27.73
N CYS A 235 12.71 -18.27 -28.42
CA CYS A 235 11.56 -17.71 -29.11
C CYS A 235 10.65 -16.99 -28.12
N GLN A 236 10.00 -15.90 -28.55
CA GLN A 236 9.13 -15.10 -27.68
C GLN A 236 8.03 -15.93 -27.01
N ASN A 237 7.31 -16.76 -27.76
CA ASN A 237 6.24 -17.61 -27.21
C ASN A 237 6.77 -18.68 -26.25
N TYR A 238 7.97 -19.21 -26.51
CA TYR A 238 8.60 -20.15 -25.59
C TYR A 238 8.93 -19.45 -24.26
N CYS A 239 9.49 -18.25 -24.33
CA CYS A 239 9.76 -17.41 -23.16
C CYS A 239 8.50 -17.13 -22.34
N LEU A 240 7.44 -16.66 -22.99
CA LEU A 240 6.18 -16.36 -22.31
C LEU A 240 5.55 -17.60 -21.66
N ASN A 241 5.62 -18.77 -22.30
CA ASN A 241 5.09 -20.00 -21.73
C ASN A 241 5.87 -20.46 -20.49
N VAL A 242 7.21 -20.35 -20.52
CA VAL A 242 8.04 -20.64 -19.33
C VAL A 242 7.71 -19.66 -18.20
N LEU A 243 7.66 -18.35 -18.50
CA LEU A 243 7.36 -17.33 -17.48
C LEU A 243 5.97 -17.48 -16.88
N ARG A 244 4.94 -17.79 -17.68
CA ARG A 244 3.58 -18.08 -17.18
C ARG A 244 3.57 -19.26 -16.21
N GLY A 245 4.27 -20.34 -16.54
CA GLY A 245 4.40 -21.49 -15.64
C GLY A 245 5.18 -21.16 -14.36
N CYS A 246 6.21 -20.32 -14.47
CA CYS A 246 7.02 -19.87 -13.34
C CYS A 246 6.29 -18.93 -12.38
N LEU A 247 5.40 -18.09 -12.90
CA LEU A 247 4.70 -17.03 -12.17
C LEU A 247 3.22 -17.36 -11.92
N ALA A 248 2.82 -18.62 -12.04
CA ALA A 248 1.42 -19.05 -11.93
C ALA A 248 0.80 -18.64 -10.58
N ASN A 249 1.50 -18.89 -9.46
CA ASN A 249 1.01 -18.54 -8.12
C ASN A 249 0.84 -17.02 -7.95
N GLN A 250 1.69 -16.22 -8.58
CA GLN A 250 1.57 -14.76 -8.59
C GLN A 250 0.40 -14.30 -9.47
N ALA A 251 0.16 -15.00 -10.58
CA ALA A 251 -0.94 -14.72 -11.49
C ALA A 251 -2.32 -15.01 -10.86
N ASP A 252 -2.42 -15.93 -9.90
CA ASP A 252 -3.66 -16.19 -9.17
C ASP A 252 -4.17 -14.95 -8.40
N LEU A 253 -3.27 -14.02 -8.07
CA LEU A 253 -3.61 -12.76 -7.40
C LEU A 253 -4.13 -11.67 -8.36
N ASP A 254 -4.07 -11.87 -9.68
CA ASP A 254 -4.42 -10.83 -10.66
C ASP A 254 -5.87 -10.35 -10.50
N SER A 255 -6.81 -11.26 -10.28
CA SER A 255 -8.22 -10.93 -10.09
C SER A 255 -8.46 -10.07 -8.84
N GLU A 256 -7.96 -10.51 -7.68
CA GLU A 256 -8.09 -9.78 -6.41
C GLU A 256 -7.31 -8.47 -6.41
N TRP A 257 -6.16 -8.43 -7.09
CA TRP A 257 -5.39 -7.21 -7.28
C TRP A 257 -6.17 -6.17 -8.10
N ASN A 258 -6.79 -6.59 -9.20
CA ASN A 258 -7.61 -5.71 -10.04
C ASN A 258 -8.92 -5.28 -9.35
N ASN A 259 -9.50 -6.11 -8.47
CA ASN A 259 -10.65 -5.73 -7.66
C ASN A 259 -10.29 -4.72 -6.56
N PHE A 260 -9.05 -4.80 -6.05
CA PHE A 260 -8.56 -3.93 -5.00
C PHE A 260 -8.22 -2.51 -5.51
N LEU A 261 -7.63 -2.42 -6.70
CA LEU A 261 -7.25 -1.15 -7.35
C LEU A 261 -8.47 -0.35 -7.85
#